data_AF-A0A225UWG7-F1
#
_entry.id   AF-A0A225UWG7-F1
#
_cell.length_a   1.000
_cell.length_b   1.000
_cell.length_c   1.000
_cell.angle_alpha   90.00
_cell.angle_beta   90.00
_cell.angle_gamma   90.00
#
_symmetry.space_group_name_H-M   'P 1'
#
loop_
_entity.id
_entity.type
_entity.pdbx_description
1 polymer ?
#
loop_
_entity_poly.entity_id
_entity_poly.type
_entity_poly.pdbx_seq_one_letter_code
_entity_poly.pdbx_strand_id
1 'polypeptide(L)'
;STRSSKKKKIKAARTKLKAPDSGSEDAHKPRSTIANDMIEQAYYRKILNETLLQDPVLAIIQVRQIGDLTGAISKPNTSTDRLNAVKILLDLLQEAGLVAGEFDPDALFEMELGAIQATTQDLYESLKILVGEHVPTLDLNYQTGSSHYASATSEPDSDSPRAPNVCH
;
A
#
# COMPACT_ATOMS: atom_id res chain seq x y z
N SER A 1 76.71 -18.91 35.15
CA SER A 1 75.79 -19.96 34.68
C SER A 1 75.06 -19.51 33.43
N THR A 2 75.09 -20.38 32.42
CA THR A 2 74.31 -20.43 31.17
C THR A 2 72.92 -19.78 31.26
N ARG A 3 72.31 -19.19 30.22
CA ARG A 3 72.04 -19.77 28.90
C ARG A 3 71.38 -18.73 27.97
N SER A 4 71.82 -18.72 26.72
CA SER A 4 71.11 -18.18 25.53
C SER A 4 69.67 -18.70 25.43
N SER A 5 68.71 -17.90 24.93
CA SER A 5 68.06 -18.15 23.62
C SER A 5 66.79 -17.33 23.29
N LYS A 6 66.78 -16.91 22.01
CA LYS A 6 65.67 -16.86 21.04
C LYS A 6 64.51 -15.86 21.21
N LYS A 7 64.58 -14.82 20.36
CA LYS A 7 63.45 -14.17 19.68
C LYS A 7 62.37 -15.19 19.29
N LYS A 8 61.14 -15.01 19.77
CA LYS A 8 59.95 -15.63 19.19
C LYS A 8 59.09 -14.54 18.54
N LYS A 9 59.19 -14.47 17.22
CA LYS A 9 58.37 -13.66 16.32
C LYS A 9 56.94 -14.19 16.40
N ILE A 10 56.02 -13.44 17.00
CA ILE A 10 54.59 -13.77 16.95
C ILE A 10 54.14 -13.49 15.51
N LYS A 11 53.97 -14.56 14.72
CA LYS A 11 53.31 -14.46 13.42
C LYS A 11 51.83 -14.21 13.70
N ALA A 12 51.36 -13.00 13.39
CA ALA A 12 49.94 -12.71 13.32
C ALA A 12 49.31 -13.64 12.26
N ALA A 13 48.48 -14.57 12.71
CA ALA A 13 47.58 -15.30 11.83
C ALA A 13 46.55 -14.27 11.32
N ARG A 14 46.67 -13.89 10.06
CA ARG A 14 45.71 -13.02 9.38
C ARG A 14 44.49 -13.87 9.08
N THR A 15 43.58 -14.00 10.04
CA THR A 15 42.26 -14.57 9.84
C THR A 15 41.56 -13.71 8.80
N LYS A 16 41.43 -14.23 7.58
CA LYS A 16 40.54 -13.66 6.57
C LYS A 16 39.11 -13.83 7.09
N LEU A 17 38.59 -12.80 7.75
CA LEU A 17 37.15 -12.63 7.83
C LEU A 17 36.67 -12.39 6.41
N LYS A 18 36.01 -13.40 5.85
CA LYS A 18 35.11 -13.20 4.72
C LYS A 18 34.04 -12.24 5.23
N ALA A 19 34.05 -11.01 4.73
CA ALA A 19 32.90 -10.15 4.86
C ALA A 19 31.70 -10.94 4.30
N PRO A 20 30.57 -11.03 5.02
CA PRO A 20 29.32 -11.30 4.36
C PRO A 20 29.18 -10.18 3.32
N ASP A 21 29.20 -10.55 2.04
CA ASP A 21 28.64 -9.69 1.01
C ASP A 21 27.14 -9.65 1.27
N SER A 22 26.77 -8.83 2.26
CA SER A 22 25.40 -8.43 2.50
C SER A 22 25.12 -7.40 1.43
N GLY A 23 24.80 -7.89 0.23
CA GLY A 23 23.97 -7.17 -0.72
C GLY A 23 22.62 -6.90 -0.04
N SER A 24 22.60 -5.95 0.88
CA SER A 24 21.39 -5.19 1.14
C SER A 24 21.20 -4.41 -0.15
N GLU A 25 20.30 -4.92 -0.99
CA GLU A 25 19.55 -4.10 -1.91
C GLU A 25 18.95 -2.99 -1.04
N ASP A 26 19.70 -1.89 -0.90
CA ASP A 26 19.21 -0.70 -0.26
C ASP A 26 18.11 -0.22 -1.19
N ALA A 27 16.89 -0.62 -0.85
CA ALA A 27 15.69 -0.03 -1.35
C ALA A 27 15.67 1.42 -0.84
N HIS A 28 16.51 2.27 -1.45
CA HIS A 28 16.49 3.71 -1.31
C HIS A 28 15.20 4.17 -1.98
N LYS A 29 14.05 3.94 -1.31
CA LYS A 29 12.84 4.68 -1.60
C LYS A 29 13.22 6.16 -1.44
N PRO A 30 13.04 7.00 -2.47
CA PRO A 30 13.45 8.39 -2.40
C PRO A 30 12.85 9.02 -1.15
N ARG A 31 13.61 9.85 -0.44
CA ARG A 31 13.12 10.61 0.74
C ARG A 31 11.78 11.31 0.49
N SER A 32 11.57 11.77 -0.74
CA SER A 32 10.30 12.36 -1.21
C SER A 32 9.14 11.37 -1.18
N THR A 33 9.34 10.13 -1.62
CA THR A 33 8.29 9.09 -1.63
C THR A 33 7.91 8.67 -0.21
N ILE A 34 8.86 8.63 0.72
CA ILE A 34 8.58 8.37 2.15
C ILE A 34 7.68 9.47 2.74
N ALA A 35 7.99 10.74 2.46
CA ALA A 35 7.18 11.86 2.96
C ALA A 35 5.75 11.87 2.39
N ASN A 36 5.59 11.50 1.12
CA ASN A 36 4.27 11.36 0.49
C ASN A 36 3.45 10.24 1.16
N ASP A 37 4.02 9.05 1.38
CA ASP A 37 3.31 7.97 2.07
C ASP A 37 2.88 8.38 3.48
N MET A 38 3.72 9.13 4.20
CA MET A 38 3.40 9.60 5.56
C MET A 38 2.20 10.55 5.57
N ILE A 39 2.11 11.46 4.60
CA ILE A 39 0.99 12.41 4.47
C ILE A 39 -0.28 11.66 4.07
N GLU A 40 -0.19 10.73 3.12
CA GLU A 40 -1.31 9.91 2.68
C GLU A 40 -1.86 9.05 3.83
N GLN A 41 -0.97 8.39 4.58
CA GLN A 41 -1.36 7.61 5.74
C GLN A 41 -1.98 8.49 6.83
N ALA A 42 -1.45 9.69 7.09
CA ALA A 42 -2.04 10.63 8.06
C ALA A 42 -3.44 11.09 7.63
N TYR A 43 -3.65 11.33 6.33
CA TYR A 43 -4.95 11.70 5.78
C TYR A 43 -5.99 10.57 5.95
N TYR A 44 -5.65 9.33 5.60
CA TYR A 44 -6.57 8.21 5.79
C TYR A 44 -6.82 7.88 7.25
N ARG A 45 -5.84 8.07 8.15
CA ARG A 45 -6.06 7.93 9.60
C ARG A 45 -7.05 8.97 10.11
N LYS A 46 -6.99 10.19 9.59
CA LYS A 46 -7.96 11.24 9.90
C LYS A 46 -9.36 10.82 9.44
N ILE A 47 -9.52 10.35 8.19
CA ILE A 47 -10.81 9.89 7.66
C ILE A 47 -11.37 8.75 8.52
N LEU A 48 -10.56 7.73 8.82
CA LEU A 48 -11.00 6.61 9.66
C LEU A 48 -11.57 7.11 10.98
N ASN A 49 -10.84 7.99 11.68
CA ASN A 49 -11.31 8.55 12.95
C ASN A 49 -12.61 9.36 12.82
N GLU A 50 -12.79 10.10 11.73
CA GLU A 50 -14.04 10.80 11.44
C GLU A 50 -15.19 9.80 11.21
N THR A 51 -14.95 8.72 10.45
CA THR A 51 -15.92 7.65 10.23
C THR A 51 -16.32 6.97 11.55
N LEU A 52 -15.34 6.62 12.41
CA LEU A 52 -15.61 6.02 13.72
C LEU A 52 -16.51 6.90 14.61
N LEU A 53 -16.47 8.22 14.43
CA LEU A 53 -17.25 9.17 15.21
C LEU A 53 -18.62 9.49 14.61
N GLN A 54 -18.73 9.54 13.27
CA GLN A 54 -19.94 9.95 12.57
C GLN A 54 -20.89 8.80 12.28
N ASP A 55 -20.37 7.58 12.09
CA ASP A 55 -21.20 6.42 11.80
C ASP A 55 -22.01 6.02 13.04
N PRO A 56 -23.35 5.94 12.95
CA PRO A 56 -24.20 5.66 14.10
C PRO A 56 -23.97 4.25 14.69
N VAL A 57 -23.64 3.26 13.86
CA VAL A 57 -23.36 1.89 14.30
C VAL A 57 -22.04 1.85 15.08
N LEU A 58 -20.99 2.51 14.56
CA LEU A 58 -19.69 2.60 15.23
C LEU A 58 -19.74 3.47 16.49
N ALA A 59 -20.57 4.51 16.49
CA ALA A 59 -20.81 5.36 17.65
C ALA A 59 -21.50 4.58 18.79
N ILE A 60 -22.48 3.72 18.48
CA ILE A 60 -23.09 2.84 19.48
C ILE A 60 -22.03 1.92 20.07
N ILE A 61 -21.24 1.24 19.24
CA ILE A 61 -20.18 0.30 19.66
C ILE A 61 -19.04 1.02 20.42
N GLN A 62 -18.95 2.35 20.31
CA GLN A 62 -17.88 3.17 20.86
C GLN A 62 -16.49 2.65 20.46
N VAL A 63 -16.27 2.47 19.15
CA VAL A 63 -15.02 1.95 18.62
C VAL A 63 -13.83 2.84 19.00
N ARG A 64 -12.76 2.22 19.50
CA ARG A 64 -11.52 2.89 19.89
C ARG A 64 -10.32 2.16 19.32
N GLN A 65 -9.31 2.93 18.91
CA GLN A 65 -8.00 2.41 18.55
C GLN A 65 -7.11 2.35 19.80
N ILE A 66 -6.63 1.16 20.17
CA ILE A 66 -5.76 0.96 21.35
C ILE A 66 -4.27 0.88 20.97
N GLY A 67 -3.95 0.60 19.70
CA GLY A 67 -2.59 0.53 19.19
C GLY A 67 -2.52 0.85 17.70
N ASP A 68 -1.41 0.50 17.05
CA ASP A 68 -1.31 0.63 15.61
C ASP A 68 -2.26 -0.33 14.89
N LEU A 69 -2.74 0.07 13.71
CA LEU A 69 -3.48 -0.82 12.81
C LEU A 69 -2.47 -1.84 12.26
N THR A 70 -2.33 -2.95 12.96
CA THR A 70 -1.38 -4.01 12.61
C THR A 70 -2.13 -5.33 12.50
N GLY A 71 -2.18 -5.89 11.30
CA GLY A 71 -2.86 -7.16 11.05
C GLY A 71 -3.25 -7.27 9.59
N ALA A 72 -3.26 -8.49 9.06
CA ALA A 72 -3.95 -8.75 7.80
C ALA A 72 -5.46 -8.60 8.08
N ILE A 73 -6.13 -7.78 7.29
CA ILE A 73 -7.57 -7.56 7.44
C ILE A 73 -8.26 -8.37 6.37
N SER A 74 -9.10 -9.31 6.80
CA SER A 74 -9.84 -10.17 5.90
C SER A 74 -11.06 -9.43 5.35
N LYS A 75 -11.43 -9.74 4.10
CA LYS A 75 -12.68 -9.23 3.54
C LYS A 75 -13.87 -9.72 4.37
N PRO A 76 -14.73 -8.84 4.90
CA PRO A 76 -15.88 -9.25 5.69
C PRO A 76 -16.92 -9.94 4.80
N ASN A 77 -17.50 -11.02 5.32
CA ASN A 77 -18.63 -11.68 4.68
C ASN A 77 -19.88 -10.80 4.78
N THR A 78 -20.83 -10.95 3.86
CA THR A 78 -22.17 -10.37 4.03
C THR A 78 -23.10 -11.42 4.62
N SER A 79 -23.96 -11.01 5.57
CA SER A 79 -24.96 -11.90 6.17
C SER A 79 -26.33 -11.25 6.16
N THR A 80 -27.36 -12.04 5.85
CA THR A 80 -28.77 -11.62 5.92
C THR A 80 -29.33 -11.69 7.34
N ASP A 81 -28.58 -12.27 8.28
CA ASP A 81 -28.94 -12.33 9.69
C ASP A 81 -28.26 -11.20 10.48
N ARG A 82 -29.02 -10.51 11.32
CA ARG A 82 -28.55 -9.33 12.06
C ARG A 82 -27.47 -9.68 13.08
N LEU A 83 -27.62 -10.78 13.81
CA LEU A 83 -26.61 -11.23 14.77
C LEU A 83 -25.29 -11.56 14.08
N ASN A 84 -25.35 -12.28 12.97
CA ASN A 84 -24.15 -12.60 12.20
C ASN A 84 -23.52 -11.34 11.58
N ALA A 85 -24.31 -10.37 11.10
CA ALA A 85 -23.77 -9.11 10.60
C ALA A 85 -23.01 -8.33 11.70
N VAL A 86 -23.55 -8.28 12.92
CA VAL A 86 -22.86 -7.68 14.07
C VAL A 86 -21.57 -8.42 14.42
N LYS A 87 -21.59 -9.78 14.43
CA LYS A 87 -20.38 -10.57 14.69
C LYS A 87 -19.29 -10.29 13.67
N ILE A 88 -19.64 -10.24 12.38
CA ILE A 88 -18.69 -9.93 11.31
C ILE A 88 -18.08 -8.54 11.50
N LEU A 89 -18.88 -7.55 11.91
CA LEU A 89 -18.37 -6.21 12.23
C LEU A 89 -17.39 -6.24 13.42
N LEU A 90 -17.72 -6.95 14.49
CA LEU A 90 -16.85 -7.06 15.67
C LEU A 90 -15.55 -7.82 15.35
N ASP A 91 -15.62 -8.88 14.56
CA ASP A 91 -14.45 -9.63 14.09
C ASP A 91 -13.53 -8.74 13.26
N LEU A 92 -14.09 -7.92 12.35
CA LEU A 92 -13.33 -6.93 11.56
C LEU A 92 -12.62 -5.91 12.45
N LEU A 93 -13.29 -5.40 13.48
CA LEU A 93 -12.68 -4.48 14.45
C LEU A 93 -11.48 -5.13 15.14
N GLN A 94 -11.65 -6.37 15.61
CA GLN A 94 -10.60 -7.11 16.28
C GLN A 94 -9.39 -7.38 15.35
N GLU A 95 -9.63 -7.81 14.12
CA GLU A 95 -8.57 -8.03 13.11
C GLU A 95 -7.78 -6.75 12.81
N ALA A 96 -8.46 -5.60 12.84
CA ALA A 96 -7.85 -4.29 12.61
C ALA A 96 -7.11 -3.71 13.85
N GLY A 97 -7.16 -4.36 15.01
CA GLY A 97 -6.63 -3.82 16.26
C GLY A 97 -7.50 -2.70 16.87
N LEU A 98 -8.76 -2.64 16.46
CA LEU A 98 -9.78 -1.77 17.05
C LEU A 98 -10.55 -2.56 18.12
N VAL A 99 -11.05 -1.83 19.11
CA VAL A 99 -11.77 -2.42 20.24
C VAL A 99 -13.10 -1.72 20.43
N ALA A 100 -14.15 -2.50 20.63
CA ALA A 100 -15.45 -2.00 21.04
C ALA A 100 -15.38 -1.46 22.48
N GLY A 101 -15.99 -0.30 22.72
CA GLY A 101 -16.11 0.28 24.05
C GLY A 101 -17.25 -0.37 24.85
N GLU A 102 -17.73 0.36 25.84
CA GLU A 102 -18.96 0.00 26.54
C GLU A 102 -20.15 0.43 25.68
N PHE A 103 -20.96 -0.53 25.22
CA PHE A 103 -22.11 -0.26 24.37
C PHE A 103 -23.34 -1.05 24.82
N ASP A 104 -24.51 -0.52 24.48
CA ASP A 104 -25.79 -1.20 24.66
C ASP A 104 -26.07 -2.10 23.45
N PRO A 105 -26.10 -3.44 23.61
CA PRO A 105 -26.43 -4.35 22.53
C PRO A 105 -27.83 -4.13 21.97
N ASP A 106 -28.80 -3.72 22.80
CA ASP A 106 -30.19 -3.53 22.35
C ASP A 106 -30.24 -2.38 21.33
N ALA A 107 -29.59 -1.25 21.62
CA ALA A 107 -29.45 -0.13 20.69
C ALA A 107 -28.77 -0.54 19.36
N LEU A 108 -27.77 -1.42 19.41
CA LEU A 108 -27.12 -1.95 18.21
C LEU A 108 -28.06 -2.86 17.40
N PHE A 109 -28.86 -3.68 18.09
CA PHE A 109 -29.84 -4.54 17.45
C PHE A 109 -31.06 -3.78 16.93
N GLU A 110 -31.32 -2.54 17.34
CA GLU A 110 -32.34 -1.68 16.72
C GLU A 110 -31.89 -1.09 15.37
N MET A 111 -30.60 -1.18 15.02
CA MET A 111 -30.10 -0.67 13.75
C MET A 111 -30.55 -1.50 12.56
N GLU A 112 -30.74 -0.81 11.42
CA GLU A 112 -31.09 -1.47 10.17
C GLU A 112 -29.97 -2.43 9.75
N LEU A 113 -30.35 -3.62 9.27
CA LEU A 113 -29.36 -4.60 8.78
C LEU A 113 -28.48 -4.00 7.68
N GLY A 114 -29.09 -3.21 6.78
CA GLY A 114 -28.37 -2.53 5.71
C GLY A 114 -27.35 -1.51 6.23
N ALA A 115 -27.65 -0.82 7.34
CA ALA A 115 -26.72 0.11 7.97
C ALA A 115 -25.50 -0.66 8.52
N ILE A 116 -25.72 -1.73 9.29
CA ILE A 116 -24.62 -2.56 9.84
C ILE A 116 -23.73 -3.11 8.72
N GLN A 117 -24.34 -3.59 7.62
CA GLN A 117 -23.60 -4.09 6.47
C GLN A 117 -22.80 -2.99 5.76
N ALA A 118 -23.40 -1.82 5.53
CA ALA A 118 -22.75 -0.68 4.90
C ALA A 118 -21.56 -0.21 5.74
N THR A 119 -21.77 0.02 7.04
CA THR A 119 -20.71 0.37 7.99
C THR A 119 -19.56 -0.64 7.96
N THR A 120 -19.87 -1.95 7.91
CA THR A 120 -18.84 -3.00 7.84
C THR A 120 -17.99 -2.90 6.57
N GLN A 121 -18.60 -2.62 5.42
CA GLN A 121 -17.88 -2.48 4.15
C GLN A 121 -17.07 -1.17 4.11
N ASP A 122 -17.66 -0.06 4.53
CA ASP A 122 -17.01 1.26 4.54
C ASP A 122 -15.80 1.27 5.49
N LEU A 123 -15.93 0.60 6.64
CA LEU A 123 -14.83 0.40 7.57
C LEU A 123 -13.72 -0.46 6.95
N TYR A 124 -14.07 -1.57 6.29
CA TYR A 124 -13.09 -2.43 5.63
C TYR A 124 -12.29 -1.69 4.55
N GLU A 125 -12.95 -0.93 3.68
CA GLU A 125 -12.26 -0.16 2.63
C GLU A 125 -11.34 0.91 3.22
N SER A 126 -11.78 1.60 4.29
CA SER A 126 -10.95 2.57 5.01
C SER A 126 -9.69 1.93 5.61
N LEU A 127 -9.86 0.74 6.17
CA LEU A 127 -8.78 -0.02 6.81
C LEU A 127 -7.79 -0.61 5.81
N LYS A 128 -8.27 -1.08 4.66
CA LYS A 128 -7.45 -1.65 3.58
C LYS A 128 -6.37 -0.68 3.10
N ILE A 129 -6.74 0.58 2.95
CA ILE A 129 -5.82 1.66 2.53
C ILE A 129 -4.75 1.88 3.61
N LEU A 130 -5.13 1.79 4.89
CA LEU A 130 -4.24 2.05 6.02
C LEU A 130 -3.23 0.93 6.32
N VAL A 131 -3.61 -0.32 6.09
CA VAL A 131 -2.72 -1.50 6.28
C VAL A 131 -1.71 -1.64 5.13
N GLY A 132 -1.81 -0.80 4.10
CA GLY A 132 -0.84 -0.78 3.01
C GLY A 132 -1.08 -1.90 1.99
N GLU A 133 -2.29 -2.45 1.93
CA GLU A 133 -2.74 -3.20 0.75
C GLU A 133 -3.06 -2.17 -0.35
N HIS A 134 -2.00 -1.47 -0.78
CA HIS A 134 -2.03 -0.59 -1.94
C HIS A 134 -2.38 -1.48 -3.14
N VAL A 135 -3.65 -1.49 -3.51
CA VAL A 135 -3.97 -1.62 -4.92
C VAL A 135 -3.26 -0.43 -5.59
N PRO A 136 -2.34 -0.67 -6.53
CA PRO A 136 -1.67 0.42 -7.21
C PRO A 136 -2.77 1.26 -7.86
N THR A 137 -2.76 2.54 -7.52
CA THR A 137 -3.26 3.68 -8.29
C THR A 137 -4.42 3.37 -9.23
N LEU A 138 -5.59 3.96 -8.98
CA LEU A 138 -6.45 4.34 -10.11
C LEU A 138 -5.54 5.01 -11.14
N ASP A 139 -5.27 4.31 -12.23
CA ASP A 139 -4.69 4.88 -13.44
C ASP A 139 -5.76 5.82 -13.99
N LEU A 140 -5.82 6.99 -13.36
CA LEU A 140 -6.48 8.15 -13.89
C LEU A 140 -5.58 8.60 -15.03
N ASN A 141 -5.69 7.83 -16.11
CA ASN A 141 -5.25 8.13 -17.46
C ASN A 141 -6.06 9.34 -17.93
N TYR A 142 -5.87 10.48 -17.26
CA TYR A 142 -5.90 11.75 -17.94
C TYR A 142 -4.69 11.71 -18.83
N GLN A 143 -4.89 11.13 -20.01
CA GLN A 143 -4.01 11.27 -21.14
C GLN A 143 -3.73 12.77 -21.24
N THR A 144 -2.56 13.13 -20.73
CA THR A 144 -1.94 14.42 -20.98
C THR A 144 -1.88 14.46 -22.48
N GLY A 145 -2.79 15.24 -23.07
CA GLY A 145 -2.86 15.49 -24.49
C GLY A 145 -1.55 16.13 -24.88
N SER A 146 -0.55 15.28 -25.15
CA SER A 146 0.73 15.66 -25.70
C SER A 146 0.42 16.29 -27.04
N SER A 147 0.44 17.60 -27.08
CA SER A 147 0.30 18.41 -28.28
C SER A 147 1.41 18.02 -29.25
N HIS A 148 1.06 17.23 -30.25
CA HIS A 148 1.93 16.99 -31.40
C HIS A 148 1.90 18.24 -32.29
N TYR A 149 2.82 19.16 -32.05
CA TYR A 149 3.26 20.10 -33.09
C TYR A 149 4.46 19.49 -33.79
N ALA A 150 4.35 19.35 -35.12
CA ALA A 150 5.40 19.33 -36.13
C ALA A 150 5.14 18.23 -37.18
N SER A 151 4.51 18.61 -38.29
CA SER A 151 4.69 17.94 -39.57
C SER A 151 4.89 18.99 -40.64
N ALA A 152 6.15 19.26 -40.97
CA ALA A 152 6.54 19.91 -42.20
C ALA A 152 7.92 19.40 -42.61
N THR A 153 7.94 18.31 -43.37
CA THR A 153 9.05 17.99 -44.28
C THR A 153 8.45 17.41 -45.54
N SER A 154 8.75 18.09 -46.65
CA SER A 154 8.33 17.81 -48.02
C SER A 154 9.05 16.59 -48.62
N GLU A 155 8.74 16.37 -49.90
CA GLU A 155 9.34 15.45 -50.89
C GLU A 155 8.68 14.06 -50.99
N PRO A 156 8.74 13.36 -52.15
CA PRO A 156 9.27 13.75 -53.47
C PRO A 156 8.30 13.49 -54.65
N ASP A 157 8.67 14.10 -55.77
CA ASP A 157 8.22 13.92 -57.15
C ASP A 157 8.04 12.45 -57.56
N SER A 158 6.91 12.14 -58.20
CA SER A 158 6.60 10.83 -58.73
C SER A 158 5.58 10.94 -59.87
N ASP A 159 6.04 10.99 -61.13
CA ASP A 159 5.44 10.16 -62.18
C ASP A 159 6.38 9.93 -63.38
N SER A 160 6.38 8.68 -63.86
CA SER A 160 7.00 8.17 -65.09
C SER A 160 5.98 8.32 -66.25
N PRO A 161 6.08 7.70 -67.45
CA PRO A 161 7.19 7.05 -68.20
C PRO A 161 7.25 7.50 -69.70
N ARG A 162 8.23 6.98 -70.50
CA ARG A 162 8.00 6.28 -71.81
C ARG A 162 9.26 6.06 -72.68
N ALA A 163 9.60 4.77 -72.81
CA ALA A 163 10.02 3.98 -74.00
C ALA A 163 11.33 4.26 -74.79
N PRO A 164 11.88 3.23 -75.50
CA PRO A 164 13.31 3.06 -75.73
C PRO A 164 13.75 3.23 -77.19
N ASN A 165 15.04 3.48 -77.40
CA ASN A 165 15.69 3.38 -78.71
C ASN A 165 17.07 2.74 -78.54
N VAL A 166 17.16 1.46 -78.90
CA VAL A 166 18.42 0.75 -79.15
C VAL A 166 18.92 1.17 -80.54
N CYS A 167 20.19 1.56 -80.64
CA CYS A 167 20.85 1.84 -81.91
C CYS A 167 21.37 0.54 -82.55
N HIS A 168 21.08 0.35 -83.84
CA HIS A 168 21.98 -0.21 -84.84
C HIS A 168 21.61 0.35 -86.22
#